data_AF-A0A377LY92-F1
#
_entry.id   AF-A0A377LY92-F1
#
_cell.length_a   1.000
_cell.length_b   1.000
_cell.length_c   1.000
_cell.angle_alpha   90.00
_cell.angle_beta   90.00
_cell.angle_gamma   90.00
#
_symmetry.space_group_name_H-M   'P 1'
#
loop_
_entity.id
_entity.type
_entity.pdbx_description
1 polymer ?
#
loop_
_entity_poly.entity_id
_entity_poly.type
_entity_poly.pdbx_seq_one_letter_code
_entity_poly.pdbx_strand_id
1 'polypeptide(L)'
;MAAVSSIPLVKLLGISPAGLNASSDGEIRVFYDYIHALQQSIFKDNLKRVLDIIQLSEFGDIDPDIYFEFEPLYEMTEKEKAEIRKIDADTDAVNVATGALTGNEIRQKIANDPDSPYHSLDLSDDIEIEDDYEDDDQREEEIDAANAESN
;
A
#
# COMPACT_ATOMS: atom_id res chain seq x y z
N MET A 1 2.80 19.17 -31.63
CA MET A 1 4.04 19.92 -31.27
C MET A 1 4.27 19.92 -29.76
N ALA A 2 4.32 18.74 -29.12
CA ALA A 2 4.78 18.55 -27.73
C ALA A 2 5.80 17.40 -27.63
N ALA A 3 6.03 16.67 -28.73
CA ALA A 3 6.96 15.54 -28.79
C ALA A 3 8.44 15.92 -28.58
N VAL A 4 8.80 17.20 -28.72
CA VAL A 4 10.20 17.66 -28.57
C VAL A 4 10.55 17.96 -27.12
N SER A 5 9.60 18.43 -26.32
CA SER A 5 9.81 18.75 -24.91
C SER A 5 9.45 17.61 -23.96
N SER A 6 8.85 16.52 -24.47
CA SER A 6 8.33 15.40 -23.68
C SER A 6 7.28 15.80 -22.64
N ILE A 7 6.72 17.02 -22.71
CA ILE A 7 5.70 17.51 -21.77
C ILE A 7 4.31 17.15 -22.33
N PRO A 8 3.43 16.49 -21.56
CA PRO A 8 2.06 16.20 -21.97
C PRO A 8 1.27 17.47 -22.28
N LEU A 9 0.42 17.43 -23.31
CA LEU A 9 -0.38 18.59 -23.71
C LEU A 9 -1.30 19.09 -22.60
N VAL A 10 -1.84 18.18 -21.79
CA VAL A 10 -2.67 18.52 -20.63
C VAL A 10 -1.91 19.33 -19.59
N LYS A 11 -0.61 19.09 -19.41
CA LYS A 11 0.25 19.86 -18.51
C LYS A 11 0.75 21.15 -19.16
N LEU A 12 1.09 21.12 -20.45
CA LEU A 12 1.65 22.25 -21.17
C LEU A 12 0.62 23.33 -21.51
N LEU A 13 -0.58 22.92 -21.93
CA LEU A 13 -1.61 23.79 -22.50
C LEU A 13 -2.93 23.76 -21.71
N GLY A 14 -3.07 22.89 -20.71
CA GLY A 14 -4.32 22.74 -19.95
C GLY A 14 -5.46 22.11 -20.75
N ILE A 15 -5.19 21.57 -21.94
CA ILE A 15 -6.21 20.93 -22.76
C ILE A 15 -6.39 19.47 -22.32
N SER A 16 -7.60 19.14 -21.88
CA SER A 16 -7.98 17.74 -21.61
C SER A 16 -8.42 17.08 -22.92
N PRO A 17 -8.05 15.82 -23.17
CA PRO A 17 -8.46 15.13 -24.38
C PRO A 17 -9.98 14.92 -24.35
N ALA A 18 -10.65 15.14 -25.49
CA ALA A 18 -12.11 15.05 -25.62
C ALA A 18 -12.51 13.80 -26.40
N GLY A 19 -13.48 13.03 -25.89
CA GLY A 19 -14.03 11.82 -26.53
C GLY A 19 -14.39 10.73 -25.53
N LEU A 20 -15.10 9.69 -26.00
CA LEU A 20 -15.32 8.47 -25.23
C LEU A 20 -13.98 7.71 -25.14
N ASN A 21 -13.45 7.51 -23.92
CA ASN A 21 -12.12 6.93 -23.60
C ASN A 21 -10.89 7.85 -23.75
N ALA A 22 -11.06 9.16 -23.76
CA ALA A 22 -9.93 10.09 -23.73
C ALA A 22 -9.29 10.19 -22.33
N SER A 23 -8.11 9.60 -22.11
CA SER A 23 -7.30 9.77 -20.89
C SER A 23 -5.87 10.22 -21.24
N SER A 24 -5.29 11.10 -20.42
CA SER A 24 -3.88 11.51 -20.49
C SER A 24 -3.00 10.79 -19.47
N ASP A 25 -3.52 9.83 -18.70
CA ASP A 25 -2.81 9.27 -17.55
C ASP A 25 -1.51 8.57 -17.97
N GLY A 26 -1.51 7.85 -19.09
CA GLY A 26 -0.30 7.22 -19.62
C GLY A 26 0.77 8.24 -20.01
N GLU A 27 0.39 9.35 -20.65
CA GLU A 27 1.32 10.42 -21.01
C GLU A 27 1.88 11.12 -19.76
N ILE A 28 1.03 11.34 -18.74
CA ILE A 28 1.44 11.94 -17.47
C ILE A 28 2.42 11.03 -16.72
N ARG A 29 2.20 9.70 -16.70
CA ARG A 29 3.11 8.73 -16.09
C ARG A 29 4.49 8.77 -16.74
N VAL A 30 4.56 8.67 -18.07
CA VAL A 30 5.84 8.75 -18.81
C VAL A 30 6.54 10.09 -18.57
N PHE A 31 5.77 11.18 -18.45
CA PHE A 31 6.33 12.48 -18.12
C PHE A 31 6.93 12.53 -16.71
N TYR A 32 6.24 11.97 -15.71
CA TYR A 32 6.77 11.90 -14.35
C TYR A 32 8.04 11.03 -14.27
N ASP A 33 8.09 9.90 -14.98
CA ASP A 33 9.31 9.08 -15.10
C ASP A 33 10.46 9.87 -15.73
N TYR A 34 10.16 10.65 -16.77
CA TYR A 34 11.13 11.53 -17.42
C TYR A 34 11.68 12.60 -16.46
N ILE A 35 10.83 13.25 -15.68
CA ILE A 35 11.27 14.23 -14.68
C ILE A 35 12.10 13.56 -13.59
N HIS A 36 11.71 12.38 -13.10
CA HIS A 36 12.49 11.65 -12.11
C HIS A 36 13.89 11.28 -12.64
N ALA A 37 13.98 10.83 -13.89
CA ALA A 37 15.26 10.57 -14.54
C ALA A 37 16.14 11.85 -14.65
N LEU A 38 15.54 13.00 -14.94
CA LEU A 38 16.25 14.28 -14.91
C LEU A 38 16.72 14.65 -13.49
N GLN A 39 15.89 14.43 -12.47
CA GLN A 39 16.26 14.69 -11.08
C GLN A 39 17.48 13.85 -10.67
N GLN A 40 17.45 12.56 -10.99
CA GLN A 40 18.56 11.65 -10.72
C GLN A 40 19.83 12.05 -11.49
N SER A 41 19.73 12.40 -12.76
CA SER A 41 20.91 12.71 -13.58
C SER A 41 21.54 14.08 -13.29
N ILE A 42 20.73 15.09 -12.95
CA ILE A 42 21.21 16.47 -12.78
C ILE A 42 21.45 16.80 -11.31
N PHE A 43 20.56 16.38 -10.40
CA PHE A 43 20.58 16.86 -9.02
C PHE A 43 21.20 15.88 -8.03
N LYS A 44 21.18 14.57 -8.30
CA LYS A 44 21.65 13.55 -7.34
C LYS A 44 23.05 13.85 -6.80
N ASP A 45 24.04 13.97 -7.68
CA ASP A 45 25.43 14.15 -7.27
C ASP A 45 25.67 15.54 -6.65
N ASN A 46 24.95 16.56 -7.14
CA ASN A 46 25.08 17.93 -6.66
C ASN A 46 24.49 18.09 -5.25
N LEU A 47 23.30 17.55 -5.01
CA LEU A 47 22.67 17.54 -3.70
C LEU A 47 23.46 16.66 -2.73
N LYS A 48 23.95 15.50 -3.18
CA LYS A 48 24.82 14.66 -2.34
C LYS A 48 26.05 15.42 -1.89
N ARG A 49 26.75 16.12 -2.80
CA ARG A 49 27.92 16.92 -2.44
C ARG A 49 27.60 18.00 -1.41
N VAL A 50 26.49 18.70 -1.57
CA VAL A 50 26.07 19.73 -0.60
C VAL A 50 25.77 19.09 0.76
N LEU A 51 25.06 17.96 0.77
CA LEU A 51 24.76 17.22 1.99
C LEU A 51 26.05 16.74 2.68
N ASP A 52 26.99 16.16 1.95
CA ASP A 52 28.28 15.71 2.49
C ASP A 52 29.08 16.88 3.10
N ILE A 53 29.04 18.08 2.49
CA ILE A 53 29.68 19.29 3.04
C ILE A 53 28.99 19.74 4.34
N ILE A 54 27.66 19.73 4.38
CA ILE A 54 26.89 20.08 5.58
C ILE A 54 27.22 19.10 6.71
N GLN A 55 27.25 17.79 6.42
CA GLN A 55 27.61 16.77 7.40
C GLN A 55 29.03 16.97 7.94
N LEU A 56 30.02 17.23 7.07
CA LEU A 56 31.38 17.54 7.50
C LEU A 56 31.48 18.82 8.35
N SER A 57 30.64 19.82 8.08
CA SER A 57 30.61 21.07 8.84
C SER A 57 29.99 20.90 10.23
N GLU A 58 28.91 20.13 10.33
CA GLU A 58 28.13 19.98 11.57
C GLU A 58 28.63 18.83 12.46
N PHE A 59 29.01 17.70 11.85
CA PHE A 59 29.37 16.46 12.56
C PHE A 59 30.88 16.15 12.51
N GLY A 60 31.59 16.68 11.51
CA GLY A 60 33.02 16.43 11.31
C GLY A 60 33.35 15.14 10.55
N ASP A 61 32.34 14.31 10.28
CA ASP A 61 32.37 13.10 9.48
C ASP A 61 31.14 13.00 8.56
N ILE A 62 31.17 12.03 7.64
CA ILE A 62 30.05 11.73 6.73
C ILE A 62 29.42 10.43 7.19
N ASP A 63 28.16 10.49 7.58
CA ASP A 63 27.35 9.35 7.99
C ASP A 63 26.61 8.77 6.77
N PRO A 64 26.87 7.51 6.37
CA PRO A 64 26.17 6.87 5.25
C PRO A 64 24.67 6.67 5.49
N ASP A 65 24.22 6.68 6.75
CA ASP A 65 22.79 6.53 7.09
C ASP A 65 22.01 7.84 6.88
N ILE A 66 22.71 8.97 6.75
CA ILE A 66 22.10 10.27 6.41
C ILE A 66 22.17 10.49 4.90
N TYR A 67 21.09 10.15 4.22
CA TYR A 67 20.93 10.32 2.77
C TYR A 67 19.59 10.96 2.42
N PHE A 68 19.40 11.24 1.13
CA PHE A 68 18.14 11.73 0.59
C PHE A 68 17.72 10.85 -0.60
N GLU A 69 16.41 10.76 -0.80
CA GLU A 69 15.81 10.17 -1.99
C GLU A 69 14.81 11.16 -2.58
N PHE A 70 14.61 11.07 -3.89
CA PHE A 70 13.59 11.88 -4.56
C PHE A 70 12.24 11.20 -4.41
N GLU A 71 11.27 11.92 -3.87
CA GLU A 71 9.90 11.45 -3.77
C GLU A 71 9.35 11.13 -5.18
N PRO A 72 8.70 9.96 -5.38
CA PRO A 72 8.00 9.68 -6.63
C PRO A 72 6.94 10.75 -6.93
N LEU A 73 6.94 11.21 -8.18
CA LEU A 73 5.96 12.20 -8.67
C LEU A 73 4.60 11.58 -9.00
N TYR A 74 4.58 10.27 -9.24
CA TYR A 74 3.36 9.51 -9.44
C TYR A 74 2.94 8.90 -8.11
N GLU A 75 1.77 9.30 -7.62
CA GLU A 75 1.12 8.63 -6.51
C GLU A 75 -0.08 7.84 -7.03
N MET A 76 -0.20 6.59 -6.59
CA MET A 76 -1.38 5.79 -6.89
C MET A 76 -2.61 6.41 -6.27
N THR A 77 -3.73 6.37 -6.99
CA THR A 77 -5.00 6.83 -6.41
C THR A 77 -5.45 5.89 -5.29
N GLU A 78 -6.26 6.39 -4.35
CA GLU A 78 -6.85 5.55 -3.28
C GLU A 78 -7.59 4.32 -3.83
N LYS A 79 -8.18 4.45 -5.02
CA LYS A 79 -8.83 3.34 -5.71
C LYS A 79 -7.82 2.29 -6.17
N GLU A 80 -6.73 2.71 -6.82
CA GLU A 80 -5.66 1.80 -7.24
C GLU A 80 -5.00 1.12 -6.03
N LYS A 81 -4.75 1.85 -4.94
CA LYS A 81 -4.25 1.29 -3.67
C LYS A 81 -5.22 0.26 -3.08
N ALA A 82 -6.53 0.50 -3.15
CA ALA A 82 -7.55 -0.46 -2.69
C ALA A 82 -7.62 -1.70 -3.59
N GLU A 83 -7.46 -1.55 -4.91
CA GLU A 83 -7.40 -2.67 -5.85
C GLU A 83 -6.17 -3.55 -5.60
N ILE A 84 -4.99 -2.97 -5.36
CA ILE A 84 -3.79 -3.72 -4.96
C ILE A 84 -4.04 -4.50 -3.67
N ARG A 85 -4.56 -3.85 -2.63
CA ARG A 85 -4.86 -4.52 -1.34
C ARG A 85 -5.82 -5.70 -1.51
N LYS A 86 -6.79 -5.59 -2.41
CA LYS A 86 -7.68 -6.71 -2.72
C LYS A 86 -6.92 -7.85 -3.39
N ILE A 87 -6.09 -7.56 -4.39
CA ILE A 87 -5.27 -8.57 -5.09
C ILE A 87 -4.30 -9.26 -4.10
N ASP A 88 -3.70 -8.50 -3.20
CA ASP A 88 -2.83 -9.03 -2.16
C ASP A 88 -3.58 -9.95 -1.19
N ALA A 89 -4.78 -9.55 -0.76
CA ALA A 89 -5.63 -10.39 0.09
C ALA A 89 -6.06 -11.70 -0.61
N ASP A 90 -6.40 -11.63 -1.91
CA ASP A 90 -6.72 -12.81 -2.71
C ASP A 90 -5.49 -13.74 -2.85
N THR A 91 -4.30 -13.15 -3.01
CA THR A 91 -3.02 -13.89 -3.07
C THR A 91 -2.70 -14.57 -1.74
N ASP A 92 -2.88 -13.85 -0.64
CA ASP A 92 -2.68 -14.36 0.71
C ASP A 92 -3.64 -15.52 1.02
N ALA A 93 -4.92 -15.41 0.60
CA ALA A 93 -5.88 -16.50 0.74
C ALA A 93 -5.47 -17.77 -0.04
N VAL A 94 -4.92 -17.62 -1.24
CA VAL A 94 -4.37 -18.74 -2.02
C VAL A 94 -3.14 -19.35 -1.33
N ASN A 95 -2.26 -18.54 -0.77
CA ASN A 95 -1.07 -19.02 -0.06
C ASN A 95 -1.45 -19.81 1.20
N VAL A 96 -2.49 -19.41 1.93
CA VAL A 96 -3.03 -20.18 3.06
C VAL A 96 -3.67 -21.48 2.58
N ALA A 97 -4.50 -21.42 1.54
CA ALA A 97 -5.18 -22.59 1.01
C ALA A 97 -4.20 -23.65 0.48
N THR A 98 -3.06 -23.22 -0.06
CA THR A 98 -1.99 -24.11 -0.53
C THR A 98 -1.05 -24.56 0.58
N GLY A 99 -1.18 -24.01 1.80
CA GLY A 99 -0.32 -24.31 2.95
C GLY A 99 1.07 -23.71 2.84
N ALA A 100 1.30 -22.74 1.96
CA ALA A 100 2.57 -22.03 1.82
C ALA A 100 2.78 -21.00 2.95
N LEU A 101 1.69 -20.42 3.47
CA LEU A 101 1.69 -19.49 4.59
C LEU A 101 0.59 -19.85 5.59
N THR A 102 0.75 -19.41 6.82
CA THR A 102 -0.24 -19.52 7.90
C THR A 102 -0.93 -18.17 8.14
N GLY A 103 -2.12 -18.20 8.76
CA GLY A 103 -2.84 -16.97 9.11
C GLY A 103 -2.06 -16.04 10.03
N ASN A 104 -1.19 -16.58 10.90
CA ASN A 104 -0.35 -15.78 11.79
C ASN A 104 0.75 -15.02 11.03
N GLU A 105 1.38 -15.64 10.03
CA GLU A 105 2.39 -14.99 9.19
C GLU A 105 1.78 -13.84 8.37
N ILE A 106 0.56 -14.03 7.87
CA ILE A 106 -0.17 -12.97 7.15
C ILE A 106 -0.58 -11.84 8.10
N ARG A 107 -1.04 -12.17 9.32
CA ARG A 107 -1.35 -11.17 10.34
C ARG A 107 -0.12 -10.32 10.68
N GLN A 108 1.05 -10.93 10.81
CA GLN A 108 2.31 -10.23 11.04
C GLN A 108 2.72 -9.35 9.86
N LYS A 109 2.57 -9.84 8.62
CA LYS A 109 2.80 -9.05 7.40
C LYS A 109 1.91 -7.80 7.40
N ILE A 110 0.60 -7.96 7.60
CA ILE A 110 -0.39 -6.87 7.55
C ILE A 110 -0.17 -5.84 8.67
N ALA A 111 0.29 -6.25 9.85
CA ALA A 111 0.58 -5.34 10.95
C ALA A 111 1.87 -4.52 10.74
N ASN A 112 2.85 -5.11 10.07
CA ASN A 112 4.14 -4.46 9.79
C ASN A 112 4.13 -3.59 8.53
N ASP A 113 3.15 -3.77 7.66
CA ASP A 113 3.01 -3.00 6.42
C ASP A 113 2.62 -1.53 6.71
N PRO A 114 3.41 -0.53 6.33
CA PRO A 114 3.10 0.89 6.53
C PRO A 114 1.85 1.37 5.78
N ASP A 115 1.52 0.76 4.65
CA ASP A 115 0.37 1.14 3.81
C ASP A 115 -0.93 0.41 4.24
N SER A 116 -0.81 -0.49 5.23
CA SER A 116 -1.94 -1.23 5.77
C SER A 116 -2.76 -0.36 6.75
N PRO A 117 -4.10 -0.41 6.68
CA PRO A 117 -4.96 0.19 7.70
C PRO A 117 -4.74 -0.36 9.12
N TYR A 118 -4.07 -1.50 9.22
CA TYR A 118 -3.76 -2.22 10.46
C TYR A 118 -2.29 -2.07 10.86
N HIS A 119 -1.58 -1.10 10.27
CA HIS A 119 -0.20 -0.82 10.62
C HIS A 119 -0.06 -0.58 12.13
N SER A 120 0.98 -1.14 12.74
CA SER A 120 1.27 -1.03 14.18
C SER A 120 0.25 -1.71 15.11
N LEU A 121 -0.54 -2.68 14.61
CA LEU A 121 -1.27 -3.58 15.51
C LEU A 121 -0.28 -4.30 16.43
N ASP A 122 -0.55 -4.27 17.73
CA ASP A 122 0.17 -5.10 18.69
C ASP A 122 -0.28 -6.56 18.53
N LEU A 123 0.70 -7.43 18.28
CA LEU A 123 0.50 -8.86 18.07
C LEU A 123 1.00 -9.69 19.25
N SER A 124 1.47 -9.04 20.32
CA SER A 124 2.01 -9.71 21.51
C SER A 124 0.95 -10.13 22.52
N ASP A 125 -0.24 -9.54 22.45
CA ASP A 125 -1.38 -9.94 23.26
C ASP A 125 -1.97 -11.25 22.71
N ASP A 126 -2.03 -12.28 23.56
CA ASP A 126 -2.81 -13.48 23.31
C ASP A 126 -4.27 -13.06 23.14
N ILE A 127 -4.81 -13.25 21.94
CA ILE A 127 -6.22 -12.97 21.67
C ILE A 127 -7.01 -14.01 22.47
N GLU A 128 -7.57 -13.62 23.61
CA GLU A 128 -8.62 -14.37 24.27
C GLU A 128 -9.83 -14.36 23.32
N ILE A 129 -9.93 -15.42 22.51
CA ILE A 129 -11.18 -15.73 21.83
C ILE A 129 -12.12 -16.12 22.96
N GLU A 130 -12.99 -15.20 23.36
CA GLU A 130 -14.16 -15.54 24.14
C GLU A 130 -14.97 -16.50 23.26
N ASP A 131 -14.83 -17.79 23.53
CA ASP A 131 -15.58 -18.88 22.92
C ASP A 131 -17.04 -18.72 23.34
N ASP A 132 -17.73 -17.71 22.81
CA ASP A 132 -19.17 -17.49 22.98
C ASP A 132 -19.94 -18.44 22.03
N TYR A 133 -19.47 -19.69 21.94
CA TYR A 133 -20.29 -20.81 21.53
C TYR A 133 -21.32 -21.04 22.65
N GLU A 134 -22.35 -20.19 22.70
CA GLU A 134 -23.59 -20.60 23.33
C GLU A 134 -24.00 -21.91 22.66
N ASP A 135 -23.91 -23.01 23.41
CA ASP A 135 -24.40 -24.35 23.06
C ASP A 135 -25.79 -24.24 22.39
N ASP A 136 -25.83 -24.24 21.05
CA ASP A 136 -27.08 -24.31 20.28
C ASP A 136 -27.79 -25.66 20.55
N ASP A 137 -27.11 -26.61 21.21
CA ASP A 137 -27.64 -27.90 21.68
C ASP A 137 -28.73 -27.75 22.76
N GLN A 138 -28.78 -26.65 23.52
CA GLN A 138 -29.85 -26.47 24.53
C GLN A 138 -31.18 -26.04 23.91
N ARG A 139 -31.17 -25.49 22.68
CA ARG A 139 -32.39 -25.05 22.00
C ARG A 139 -33.18 -26.20 21.36
N GLU A 140 -32.53 -27.34 21.05
CA GLU A 140 -33.23 -28.51 20.50
C GLU A 140 -33.97 -29.32 21.58
N GLU A 141 -33.42 -29.45 22.81
CA GLU A 141 -34.10 -30.16 23.90
C GLU A 141 -35.36 -29.44 24.41
N GLU A 142 -35.39 -28.10 24.44
CA GLU A 142 -36.60 -27.34 24.83
C GLU A 142 -37.73 -27.47 23.81
N ILE A 143 -37.42 -27.58 22.51
CA ILE A 143 -38.42 -27.71 21.45
C ILE A 143 -39.05 -29.11 21.47
N ASP A 144 -38.26 -30.16 21.73
CA ASP A 144 -38.78 -31.52 21.85
C ASP A 144 -39.58 -31.74 23.13
N ALA A 145 -39.18 -31.14 24.26
CA ALA A 145 -39.96 -31.16 25.50
C ALA A 145 -41.30 -30.44 25.35
N ALA A 146 -41.34 -29.29 24.68
CA ALA A 146 -42.58 -28.54 24.44
C ALA A 146 -43.55 -29.27 23.50
N ASN A 147 -43.05 -30.08 22.56
CA ASN A 147 -43.87 -30.90 21.68
C ASN A 147 -44.38 -32.19 22.33
N ALA A 148 -43.68 -32.70 23.35
CA ALA A 148 -44.09 -33.90 24.10
C ALA A 148 -45.23 -33.62 25.11
N GLU A 149 -45.37 -32.38 25.61
CA GLU A 149 -46.43 -31.99 26.54
C GLU A 149 -47.76 -31.59 25.86
N SER A 150 -47.81 -31.55 24.53
CA SER A 150 -48.96 -31.10 23.74
C SER A 150 -49.79 -32.24 23.10
N ASN A 151 -49.52 -33.50 23.45
CA ASN A 151 -50.21 -34.69 22.93
C ASN A 151 -50.96 -35.49 24.01
#